data_AF-J4SEY8-F1
#
_entry.id   AF-J4SEY8-F1
#
_cell.length_a   1.000
_cell.length_b   1.000
_cell.length_c   1.000
_cell.angle_alpha   90.00
_cell.angle_beta   90.00
_cell.angle_gamma   90.00
#
_symmetry.space_group_name_H-M   'P 1'
#
loop_
_entity.id
_entity.type
_entity.pdbx_description
1 polymer ?
#
loop_
_entity_poly.entity_id
_entity_poly.type
_entity_poly.pdbx_seq_one_letter_code
_entity_poly.pdbx_strand_id
1 'polypeptide(L)'
;MTDGASIDLDEVAQAVGRVTEALETIERARGHLYSFHQLTGRADLQLDEAVARLNEIGQADLARRITSELIGRNVLPGRWSFQVVEEYDEGYYRCFKETEQLVRTRLTEGRRHVHEMALKQRRRTASHPAHTATPGDESAQGESR
;
A
#
# COMPACT_ATOMS: atom_id res chain seq x y z
N MET A 1 3.09 -23.27 37.73
CA MET A 1 2.33 -22.00 37.82
C MET A 1 3.24 -20.94 37.25
N THR A 2 3.08 -20.65 35.97
CA THR A 2 3.88 -19.63 35.29
C THR A 2 3.17 -18.31 35.54
N ASP A 3 3.89 -17.41 36.19
CA ASP A 3 3.48 -16.05 36.54
C ASP A 3 2.90 -15.37 35.29
N GLY A 4 1.60 -15.10 35.32
CA GLY A 4 0.88 -14.44 34.24
C GLY A 4 1.23 -12.96 34.28
N ALA A 5 2.36 -12.58 33.67
CA ALA A 5 2.66 -11.19 33.43
C ALA A 5 1.47 -10.57 32.68
N SER A 6 0.77 -9.63 33.34
CA SER A 6 -0.28 -8.86 32.69
C SER A 6 0.35 -8.14 31.51
N ILE A 7 -0.07 -8.50 30.30
CA ILE A 7 0.42 -7.85 29.10
C ILE A 7 0.00 -6.37 29.17
N ASP A 8 0.95 -5.44 29.02
CA ASP A 8 0.66 -4.02 28.97
C ASP A 8 -0.13 -3.68 27.69
N LEU A 9 -1.31 -3.10 27.85
CA LEU A 9 -2.19 -2.73 26.75
C LEU A 9 -1.58 -1.65 25.85
N ASP A 10 -0.73 -0.76 26.38
CA ASP A 10 -0.04 0.24 25.56
C ASP A 10 1.06 -0.43 24.72
N GLU A 11 1.82 -1.37 25.28
CA GLU A 11 2.80 -2.18 24.53
C GLU A 11 2.11 -3.02 23.43
N VAL A 12 0.94 -3.60 23.72
CA VAL A 12 0.12 -4.29 22.71
C VAL A 12 -0.32 -3.35 21.60
N ALA A 13 -0.86 -2.18 21.95
CA ALA A 13 -1.31 -1.20 20.97
C ALA A 13 -0.15 -0.75 20.08
N GLN A 14 1.02 -0.48 20.66
CA GLN A 14 2.25 -0.15 19.92
C GLN A 14 2.67 -1.29 18.97
N ALA A 15 2.74 -2.53 19.45
CA ALA A 15 3.15 -3.66 18.63
C ALA A 15 2.20 -3.91 17.45
N VAL A 16 0.89 -3.90 17.69
CA VAL A 16 -0.12 -4.05 16.63
C VAL A 16 -0.04 -2.89 15.64
N GLY A 17 0.10 -1.66 16.14
CA GLY A 17 0.28 -0.47 15.31
C GLY A 17 1.48 -0.58 14.35
N ARG A 18 2.61 -1.13 14.81
CA ARG A 18 3.78 -1.34 13.95
C ARG A 18 3.56 -2.38 12.86
N VAL A 19 2.80 -3.44 13.13
CA VAL A 19 2.41 -4.42 12.09
C VAL A 19 1.50 -3.78 11.05
N THR A 20 0.53 -2.95 11.48
CA THR A 20 -0.35 -2.22 10.57
C THR A 20 0.43 -1.20 9.73
N GLU A 21 1.33 -0.41 10.32
CA GLU A 21 2.21 0.53 9.61
C GLU A 21 3.10 -0.18 8.57
N ALA A 22 3.57 -1.38 8.89
CA ALA A 22 4.29 -2.21 7.93
C ALA A 22 3.39 -2.63 6.76
N LEU A 23 2.13 -3.02 7.00
CA LEU A 23 1.16 -3.30 5.93
C LEU A 23 0.90 -2.07 5.06
N GLU A 24 0.74 -0.88 5.64
CA GLU A 24 0.57 0.38 4.89
C GLU A 24 1.78 0.67 3.99
N THR A 25 2.99 0.37 4.48
CA THR A 25 4.22 0.46 3.66
C THR A 25 4.18 -0.51 2.48
N ILE A 26 3.70 -1.74 2.71
CA ILE A 26 3.51 -2.73 1.65
C ILE A 26 2.41 -2.31 0.65
N GLU A 27 1.34 -1.66 1.09
CA GLU A 27 0.30 -1.09 0.20
C GLU A 27 0.87 0.00 -0.72
N ARG A 28 1.80 0.81 -0.23
CA ARG A 28 2.53 1.78 -1.07
C ARG A 28 3.42 1.09 -2.09
N ALA A 29 4.17 0.06 -1.69
CA ALA A 29 4.97 -0.74 -2.61
C ALA A 29 4.10 -1.40 -3.69
N ARG A 30 2.95 -1.94 -3.30
CA ARG A 30 1.93 -2.47 -4.22
C ARG A 30 1.48 -1.40 -5.21
N GLY A 31 1.20 -0.18 -4.77
CA GLY A 31 0.87 0.95 -5.64
C GLY A 31 1.93 1.21 -6.70
N HIS A 32 3.22 1.11 -6.35
CA HIS A 32 4.31 1.25 -7.32
C HIS A 32 4.35 0.13 -8.36
N LEU A 33 3.92 -1.10 -8.04
CA LEU A 33 3.79 -2.16 -9.03
C LEU A 33 2.68 -1.89 -10.05
N TYR A 34 1.56 -1.29 -9.62
CA TYR A 34 0.52 -0.84 -10.55
C TYR A 34 1.03 0.28 -11.47
N SER A 35 1.74 1.26 -10.91
CA SER A 35 2.39 2.30 -11.72
C SER A 35 3.39 1.71 -12.69
N PHE A 36 4.23 0.75 -12.25
CA PHE A 36 5.17 0.03 -13.10
C PHE A 36 4.46 -0.66 -14.27
N HIS A 37 3.39 -1.40 -14.01
CA HIS A 37 2.61 -2.08 -15.04
C HIS A 37 2.06 -1.09 -16.08
N GLN A 38 1.41 -0.01 -15.63
CA GLN A 38 0.82 1.00 -16.51
C GLN A 38 1.88 1.74 -17.34
N LEU A 39 2.99 2.15 -16.72
CA LEU A 39 4.08 2.84 -17.42
C LEU A 39 4.77 1.92 -18.43
N THR A 40 4.95 0.64 -18.09
CA THR A 40 5.51 -0.36 -19.02
C THR A 40 4.60 -0.56 -20.22
N GLY A 41 3.30 -0.78 -20.00
CA GLY A 41 2.34 -0.95 -21.10
C GLY A 41 2.24 0.28 -21.99
N ARG A 42 2.29 1.49 -21.40
CA ARG A 42 2.35 2.73 -22.16
C ARG A 42 3.61 2.82 -23.02
N ALA A 43 4.78 2.47 -22.48
CA ALA A 43 6.03 2.50 -23.24
C ALA A 43 6.03 1.47 -24.38
N ASP A 44 5.42 0.30 -24.20
CA ASP A 44 5.26 -0.71 -25.24
C ASP A 44 4.43 -0.16 -26.42
N LEU A 45 3.31 0.52 -26.15
CA LEU A 45 2.52 1.20 -27.20
C LEU A 45 3.29 2.33 -27.91
N GLN A 46 4.16 3.04 -27.20
CA GLN A 46 5.03 4.05 -27.81
C GLN A 46 6.06 3.42 -28.75
N LEU A 47 6.47 2.17 -28.53
CA LEU A 47 7.34 1.45 -29.46
C LEU A 47 6.63 1.13 -30.77
N ASP A 48 5.33 0.82 -30.76
CA ASP A 48 4.57 0.61 -32.00
C ASP A 48 4.60 1.88 -32.88
N GLU A 49 4.36 3.04 -32.26
CA GLU A 49 4.46 4.34 -32.94
C GLU A 49 5.89 4.57 -33.47
N ALA A 50 6.91 4.32 -32.66
CA ALA A 50 8.31 4.49 -33.05
C ALA A 50 8.69 3.57 -34.23
N VAL A 51 8.24 2.32 -34.22
CA VAL A 51 8.45 1.36 -35.32
C VAL A 51 7.79 1.84 -36.60
N ALA A 52 6.56 2.35 -36.53
CA ALA A 52 5.89 2.95 -37.70
C ALA A 52 6.71 4.12 -38.26
N ARG A 53 7.16 5.04 -37.40
CA ARG A 53 7.99 6.19 -37.81
C ARG A 53 9.32 5.77 -38.43
N LEU A 54 10.00 4.78 -37.87
CA LEU A 54 11.25 4.27 -38.42
C LEU A 54 11.07 3.70 -39.82
N ASN A 55 9.96 3.00 -40.08
CA ASN A 55 9.63 2.53 -41.42
C ASN A 55 9.36 3.69 -42.40
N GLU A 56 8.63 4.73 -41.97
CA GLU A 56 8.35 5.92 -42.80
C GLU A 56 9.62 6.63 -43.27
N ILE A 57 10.67 6.67 -42.44
CA ILE A 57 11.94 7.31 -42.77
C ILE A 57 12.97 6.34 -43.39
N GLY A 58 12.56 5.14 -43.79
CA GLY A 58 13.40 4.15 -44.46
C GLY A 58 14.36 3.37 -43.56
N GLN A 59 14.20 3.44 -42.24
CA GLN A 59 15.02 2.74 -41.23
C GLN A 59 14.43 1.36 -40.86
N ALA A 60 14.14 0.54 -41.87
CA ALA A 60 13.47 -0.75 -41.69
C ALA A 60 14.27 -1.76 -40.85
N ASP A 61 15.61 -1.71 -40.88
CA ASP A 61 16.46 -2.59 -40.08
C ASP A 61 16.31 -2.32 -38.57
N LEU A 62 16.27 -1.04 -38.18
CA LEU A 62 16.04 -0.64 -36.79
C LEU A 62 14.62 -0.98 -36.34
N ALA A 63 13.63 -0.74 -37.19
CA ALA A 63 12.24 -1.12 -36.93
C ALA A 63 12.13 -2.62 -36.65
N ARG A 64 12.70 -3.47 -37.51
CA ARG A 64 12.72 -4.93 -37.32
C ARG A 64 13.41 -5.34 -36.02
N ARG A 65 14.55 -4.72 -35.70
CA ARG A 65 15.29 -5.03 -34.47
C ARG A 65 14.47 -4.71 -33.21
N ILE A 66 13.77 -3.57 -33.19
CA ILE A 66 12.90 -3.19 -32.07
C ILE A 66 11.75 -4.19 -31.94
N THR A 67 11.08 -4.50 -33.06
CA THR A 67 9.99 -5.47 -33.07
C THR A 67 10.45 -6.86 -32.59
N SER A 68 11.64 -7.32 -32.98
CA SER A 68 12.11 -8.66 -32.59
C SER A 68 12.61 -8.74 -31.15
N GLU A 69 13.15 -7.65 -30.58
CA GLU A 69 13.82 -7.68 -29.28
C GLU A 69 13.00 -7.12 -28.13
N LEU A 70 12.11 -6.15 -28.40
CA LEU A 70 11.42 -5.37 -27.38
C LEU A 70 9.91 -5.62 -27.37
N ILE A 71 9.25 -5.59 -28.52
CA ILE A 71 7.79 -5.77 -28.58
C ILE A 71 7.43 -7.20 -28.15
N GLY A 72 6.50 -7.31 -27.19
CA GLY A 72 6.09 -8.59 -26.61
C GLY A 72 7.13 -9.24 -25.69
N ARG A 73 8.22 -8.54 -25.36
CA ARG A 73 9.25 -9.05 -24.44
C ARG A 73 8.69 -9.10 -23.02
N ASN A 74 8.88 -10.24 -22.36
CA ASN A 74 8.58 -10.37 -20.94
C ASN A 74 9.49 -9.46 -20.09
N VAL A 75 8.92 -8.79 -19.07
CA VAL A 75 9.67 -7.93 -18.15
C VAL A 75 10.51 -8.71 -17.16
N LEU A 76 10.08 -9.94 -16.85
CA LEU A 76 10.79 -10.95 -16.06
C LEU A 76 10.64 -12.31 -16.76
N PRO A 77 11.50 -13.31 -16.49
CA PRO A 77 11.36 -14.63 -17.11
C PRO A 77 9.93 -15.20 -16.97
N GLY A 78 9.28 -15.41 -18.12
CA GLY A 78 7.93 -15.96 -18.22
C GLY A 78 6.79 -15.04 -17.80
N ARG A 79 7.04 -13.74 -17.60
CA ARG A 79 6.06 -12.82 -17.01
C ARG A 79 5.95 -11.49 -17.75
N TRP A 80 4.72 -11.16 -18.10
CA TRP A 80 4.29 -9.80 -18.41
C TRP A 80 4.13 -8.98 -17.14
N SER A 81 4.15 -7.65 -17.27
CA SER A 81 4.09 -6.76 -16.10
C SER A 81 2.81 -6.93 -15.27
N PHE A 82 1.68 -7.30 -15.88
CA PHE A 82 0.45 -7.58 -15.14
C PHE A 82 0.56 -8.86 -14.29
N GLN A 83 1.25 -9.89 -14.79
CA GLN A 83 1.47 -11.14 -14.05
C GLN A 83 2.37 -10.91 -12.84
N VAL A 84 3.33 -9.97 -12.94
CA VAL A 84 4.12 -9.56 -11.77
C VAL A 84 3.24 -8.94 -10.69
N VAL A 85 2.24 -8.13 -11.07
CA VAL A 85 1.27 -7.55 -10.13
C VAL A 85 0.40 -8.65 -9.51
N GLU A 86 -0.16 -9.54 -10.34
CA GLU A 86 -1.01 -10.65 -9.89
C GLU A 86 -0.27 -11.57 -8.91
N GLU A 87 0.96 -11.99 -9.25
CA GLU A 87 1.77 -12.85 -8.38
C GLU A 87 2.14 -12.15 -7.06
N TYR A 88 2.39 -10.84 -7.07
CA TYR A 88 2.64 -10.08 -5.85
C TYR A 88 1.40 -9.99 -4.97
N ASP A 89 0.24 -9.70 -5.58
CA ASP A 89 -1.05 -9.58 -4.92
C ASP A 89 -1.49 -10.89 -4.29
N GLU A 90 -1.43 -11.97 -5.06
CA GLU A 90 -1.81 -13.31 -4.65
C GLU A 90 -0.79 -13.92 -3.70
N GLY A 91 0.50 -13.66 -3.86
CA GLY A 91 1.54 -14.19 -3.00
C GLY A 91 1.73 -13.34 -1.76
N TYR A 92 2.69 -12.42 -1.85
CA TYR A 92 3.25 -11.72 -0.71
C TYR A 92 2.23 -10.80 -0.03
N TYR A 93 1.48 -10.01 -0.80
CA TYR A 93 0.55 -9.03 -0.26
C TYR A 93 -0.61 -9.68 0.50
N ARG A 94 -1.26 -10.71 -0.08
CA ARG A 94 -2.32 -11.46 0.58
C ARG A 94 -1.86 -12.05 1.92
N CYS A 95 -0.71 -12.73 1.92
CA CYS A 95 -0.14 -13.29 3.15
C CYS A 95 0.10 -12.23 4.23
N PHE A 96 0.66 -11.07 3.85
CA PHE A 96 0.89 -9.96 4.77
C PHE A 96 -0.42 -9.45 5.38
N LYS A 97 -1.43 -9.21 4.53
CA LYS A 97 -2.74 -8.71 4.94
C LYS A 97 -3.46 -9.67 5.89
N GLU A 98 -3.43 -10.96 5.59
CA GLU A 98 -4.02 -12.00 6.44
C GLU A 98 -3.31 -12.09 7.80
N THR A 99 -1.98 -11.95 7.80
CA THR A 99 -1.17 -11.97 9.03
C THR A 99 -1.42 -10.74 9.89
N GLU A 100 -1.48 -9.54 9.32
CA GLU A 100 -1.89 -8.32 10.04
C GLU A 100 -3.26 -8.49 10.67
N GLN A 101 -4.23 -9.00 9.89
CA GLN A 101 -5.59 -9.19 10.36
C GLN A 101 -5.65 -10.18 11.52
N LEU A 102 -4.87 -11.26 11.46
CA LEU A 102 -4.76 -12.23 12.55
C LEU A 102 -4.22 -11.57 13.83
N VAL A 103 -3.12 -10.82 13.73
CA VAL A 103 -2.49 -10.12 14.86
C VAL A 103 -3.47 -9.14 15.50
N ARG A 104 -4.10 -8.28 14.69
CA ARG A 104 -5.08 -7.29 15.15
C ARG A 104 -6.31 -7.95 15.76
N THR A 105 -6.82 -9.03 15.16
CA THR A 105 -7.98 -9.76 15.71
C THR A 105 -7.69 -10.34 17.08
N ARG A 106 -6.51 -10.96 17.26
CA ARG A 106 -6.14 -11.60 18.53
C ARG A 106 -5.83 -10.62 19.65
N LEU A 107 -5.24 -9.47 19.33
CA LEU A 107 -4.68 -8.56 20.33
C LEU A 107 -5.53 -7.32 20.59
N THR A 108 -6.39 -6.91 19.65
CA THR A 108 -7.24 -5.72 19.80
C THR A 108 -8.71 -5.96 19.47
N GLU A 109 -9.13 -7.23 19.36
CA GLU A 109 -10.50 -7.62 18.95
C GLU A 109 -10.86 -7.06 17.57
N GLY A 110 -9.85 -6.89 16.70
CA GLY A 110 -10.04 -6.37 15.36
C GLY A 110 -10.12 -4.84 15.28
N ARG A 111 -10.09 -4.12 16.42
CA ARG A 111 -10.09 -2.65 16.43
C ARG A 111 -8.87 -2.11 15.70
N ARG A 112 -9.11 -1.19 14.77
CA ARG A 112 -8.08 -0.47 14.02
C ARG A 112 -7.66 0.78 14.79
N HIS A 113 -6.44 1.25 14.52
CA HIS A 113 -5.91 2.51 15.00
C HIS A 113 -5.91 2.72 16.52
N VAL A 114 -5.83 1.63 17.30
CA VAL A 114 -5.89 1.71 18.78
C VAL A 114 -4.76 2.58 19.33
N HIS A 115 -3.56 2.47 18.74
CA HIS A 115 -2.41 3.27 19.12
C HIS A 115 -2.61 4.75 18.80
N GLU A 116 -3.08 5.08 17.60
CA GLU A 116 -3.32 6.45 17.16
C GLU A 116 -4.47 7.10 17.94
N MET A 117 -5.51 6.34 18.29
CA MET A 117 -6.58 6.79 19.17
C MET A 117 -6.06 7.13 20.57
N ALA A 118 -5.22 6.28 21.16
CA ALA A 118 -4.57 6.55 22.44
C ALA A 118 -3.62 7.76 22.36
N LEU A 119 -2.85 7.87 21.27
CA LEU A 119 -1.98 9.02 21.01
C LEU A 119 -2.79 10.33 20.88
N LYS A 120 -3.90 10.31 20.14
CA LYS A 120 -4.81 11.44 19.99
C LYS A 120 -5.38 11.84 21.35
N GLN A 121 -5.82 10.88 22.16
CA GLN A 121 -6.33 11.10 23.51
C GLN A 121 -5.31 11.77 24.44
N ARG A 122 -4.02 11.42 24.31
CA ARG A 122 -2.94 12.06 25.09
C ARG A 122 -2.59 13.46 24.59
N ARG A 123 -2.78 13.75 23.29
CA ARG A 123 -2.39 15.02 22.66
C ARG A 123 -3.49 16.08 22.62
N ARG A 124 -4.76 15.70 22.78
CA ARG A 124 -5.87 16.67 22.76
C ARG A 124 -5.79 17.64 23.94
N THR A 125 -6.17 18.88 23.68
CA THR A 125 -6.35 19.90 24.72
C THR A 125 -7.80 19.84 25.17
N ALA A 126 -8.04 19.79 26.48
CA ALA A 126 -9.39 19.86 27.02
C ALA A 126 -10.10 21.16 26.56
N SER A 127 -11.37 21.05 26.19
CA SER A 127 -12.24 22.17 25.78
C SER A 127 -11.81 22.96 24.54
N HIS A 128 -10.78 22.53 23.81
CA HIS A 128 -10.42 23.19 22.55
C HIS A 128 -11.33 22.71 21.40
N PRO A 129 -12.02 23.59 20.66
CA PRO A 129 -13.04 23.23 19.67
C PRO A 129 -12.53 22.38 18.52
N ALA A 130 -11.23 22.44 18.20
CA ALA A 130 -10.62 21.59 17.18
C ALA A 130 -9.99 20.28 17.72
N HIS A 131 -9.94 20.05 19.04
CA HIS A 131 -9.27 18.89 19.66
C HIS A 131 -10.28 17.86 20.17
N THR A 132 -11.31 17.59 19.37
CA THR A 132 -12.41 16.68 19.70
C THR A 132 -11.98 15.22 19.73
N ALA A 133 -12.62 14.39 20.56
CA ALA A 133 -12.20 12.99 20.76
C ALA A 133 -12.49 12.13 19.54
N THR A 134 -13.68 12.27 18.96
CA THR A 134 -14.14 11.51 17.78
C THR A 134 -14.72 12.44 16.71
N PRO A 135 -14.81 11.99 15.45
CA PRO A 135 -15.60 12.70 14.44
C PRO A 135 -17.04 12.92 14.96
N GLY A 136 -17.55 14.15 14.89
CA GLY A 136 -18.91 14.49 15.34
C GLY A 136 -19.08 14.75 16.85
N ASP A 137 -17.99 14.83 17.62
CA ASP A 137 -18.06 15.19 19.04
C ASP A 137 -18.31 16.71 19.20
N GLU A 138 -19.55 17.09 19.51
CA GLU A 138 -20.02 18.47 19.67
C GLU A 138 -19.75 19.06 21.07
N SER A 139 -19.13 18.29 21.98
CA SER A 139 -18.91 18.70 23.37
C SER A 139 -18.06 19.97 23.54
N ALA A 140 -17.35 20.40 22.49
CA ALA A 140 -16.56 21.62 22.48
C ALA A 140 -17.31 22.88 21.96
N GLN A 141 -18.58 22.76 21.60
CA GLN A 141 -19.43 23.90 21.18
C GLN A 141 -20.21 24.56 22.34
N GLY A 142 -20.04 24.06 23.57
CA GLY A 142 -20.92 24.38 24.72
C GLY A 142 -20.50 25.52 25.65
N GLU A 143 -19.34 26.18 25.46
CA GLU A 143 -18.88 27.26 26.36
C GLU A 143 -18.73 28.58 25.59
N SER A 144 -19.86 29.18 25.24
CA SER A 144 -19.95 30.63 25.02
C SER A 144 -21.18 31.14 25.75
N ARG A 145 -20.97 31.61 26.98
CA ARG A 145 -21.90 32.45 27.70
C ARG A 145 -21.14 33.59 28.38
#